data_AF-E3LNQ5-F1
#
_entry.id   AF-E3LNQ5-F1
#
_cell.length_a   1.000
_cell.length_b   1.000
_cell.length_c   1.000
_cell.angle_alpha   90.00
_cell.angle_beta   90.00
_cell.angle_gamma   90.00
#
_symmetry.space_group_name_H-M   'P 1'
#
loop_
_entity.id
_entity.type
_entity.pdbx_description
1 polymer ?
#
loop_
_entity_poly.entity_id
_entity_poly.type
_entity_poly.pdbx_seq_one_letter_code
_entity_poly.pdbx_strand_id
1 'polypeptide(L)'
;MRRLSVVSLFVFAMIELSYGTTTNRDAMMTVVTEKLGLTFYTASELTVIAKCCEPQFYKTPNNNTAVLSTAKSCILNNSGNKAVQALSLYSNANNCLSPDSLDSVVTALVPPIQNLTATLVKKIKKTLADCKSTNTQAAAAKQETCIQKTYGIAKAAITLTYVDDTCKKVVNRNVSKGWWACGLKYIPSVLTFSKYACSKIVKA
;
A
#
# COMPACT_ATOMS: atom_id res chain seq x y z
N MET A 1 18.87 12.16 -5.98
CA MET A 1 17.74 12.45 -6.89
C MET A 1 17.06 11.14 -7.25
N ARG A 2 15.72 11.08 -7.13
CA ARG A 2 14.78 10.05 -7.68
C ARG A 2 15.12 8.58 -7.37
N ARG A 3 14.24 7.69 -6.90
CA ARG A 3 12.80 7.59 -6.61
C ARG A 3 12.70 6.28 -5.79
N LEU A 4 11.67 6.12 -4.97
CA LEU A 4 11.55 4.96 -4.08
C LEU A 4 10.29 4.15 -4.37
N SER A 5 10.46 2.86 -4.11
CA SER A 5 9.97 1.78 -4.93
C SER A 5 9.09 0.81 -4.15
N VAL A 6 7.99 0.34 -4.76
CA VAL A 6 6.99 -0.70 -4.34
C VAL A 6 6.17 -0.39 -3.08
N VAL A 7 6.65 0.49 -2.21
CA VAL A 7 5.97 0.80 -0.94
C VAL A 7 4.68 1.62 -1.14
N SER A 8 4.48 2.29 -2.29
CA SER A 8 3.35 3.23 -2.46
C SER A 8 1.99 2.62 -2.78
N LEU A 9 1.88 1.31 -3.07
CA LEU A 9 0.59 0.64 -3.33
C LEU A 9 0.00 -0.04 -2.08
N PHE A 10 0.84 -0.39 -1.12
CA PHE A 10 0.43 -1.03 0.14
C PHE A 10 -0.05 -0.04 1.21
N VAL A 11 0.05 1.27 0.96
CA VAL A 11 -0.16 2.33 1.96
C VAL A 11 -1.57 2.94 1.95
N PHE A 12 -2.37 2.74 0.90
CA PHE A 12 -3.67 3.44 0.74
C PHE A 12 -4.92 2.59 0.99
N ALA A 13 -4.72 1.35 1.41
CA ALA A 13 -5.75 0.34 1.53
C ALA A 13 -6.17 0.21 2.98
N MET A 14 -6.97 1.13 3.54
CA MET A 14 -7.55 0.92 4.87
C MET A 14 -8.94 1.54 5.18
N ILE A 15 -10.07 0.80 5.38
CA ILE A 15 -11.21 0.85 6.38
C ILE A 15 -12.72 1.08 5.94
N GLU A 16 -13.67 0.40 6.62
CA GLU A 16 -15.12 0.62 6.94
C GLU A 16 -15.43 -0.43 8.05
N LEU A 17 -16.62 -0.67 8.61
CA LEU A 17 -17.52 0.05 9.52
C LEU A 17 -18.39 -1.05 10.19
N SER A 18 -19.14 -0.65 11.23
CA SER A 18 -20.22 -1.33 12.00
C SER A 18 -19.82 -2.07 13.29
N TYR A 19 -20.31 -1.50 14.41
CA TYR A 19 -20.38 -1.99 15.80
C TYR A 19 -19.78 -3.37 16.09
N GLY A 20 -18.50 -3.32 16.40
CA GLY A 20 -17.72 -4.30 17.13
C GLY A 20 -16.55 -3.51 17.72
N THR A 21 -15.86 -4.02 18.73
CA THR A 21 -14.68 -3.40 19.35
C THR A 21 -13.49 -3.18 18.40
N THR A 22 -13.67 -3.35 17.10
CA THR A 22 -12.66 -3.26 16.05
C THR A 22 -12.67 -1.87 15.46
N THR A 23 -11.54 -1.16 15.56
CA THR A 23 -11.45 0.12 14.85
C THR A 23 -11.57 -0.16 13.38
N ASN A 24 -12.02 0.88 12.72
CA ASN A 24 -12.19 0.93 11.31
C ASN A 24 -10.82 0.41 10.70
N ARG A 25 -9.66 0.71 11.34
CA ARG A 25 -8.24 0.47 10.93
C ARG A 25 -7.97 -1.01 10.85
N ASP A 26 -8.21 -1.66 11.96
CA ASP A 26 -7.99 -3.08 12.09
C ASP A 26 -8.87 -3.84 11.07
N ALA A 27 -10.07 -3.35 10.79
CA ALA A 27 -10.97 -3.94 9.80
C ALA A 27 -10.40 -3.93 8.38
N MET A 28 -9.49 -3.03 8.03
CA MET A 28 -8.84 -3.13 6.73
C MET A 28 -7.44 -3.67 6.72
N MET A 29 -6.69 -3.69 7.81
CA MET A 29 -5.57 -4.63 7.86
C MET A 29 -6.06 -6.06 7.65
N THR A 30 -7.24 -6.38 8.19
CA THR A 30 -7.94 -7.64 7.89
C THR A 30 -8.27 -7.82 6.41
N VAL A 31 -8.84 -6.80 5.73
CA VAL A 31 -9.10 -6.90 4.28
C VAL A 31 -7.79 -7.04 3.48
N VAL A 32 -6.71 -6.37 3.86
CA VAL A 32 -5.40 -6.49 3.20
C VAL A 32 -4.86 -7.92 3.32
N THR A 33 -4.91 -8.53 4.50
CA THR A 33 -4.38 -9.88 4.69
C THR A 33 -5.31 -10.96 4.15
N GLU A 34 -6.60 -10.89 4.45
CA GLU A 34 -7.54 -11.97 4.14
C GLU A 34 -8.10 -11.89 2.72
N LYS A 35 -8.57 -10.70 2.32
CA LYS A 35 -9.23 -10.51 1.02
C LYS A 35 -8.22 -10.27 -0.09
N LEU A 36 -7.29 -9.33 0.11
CA LEU A 36 -6.23 -9.03 -0.85
C LEU A 36 -5.08 -10.05 -0.78
N GLY A 37 -5.02 -10.85 0.28
CA GLY A 37 -4.11 -11.99 0.36
C GLY A 37 -2.66 -11.60 0.67
N LEU A 38 -2.39 -10.46 1.31
CA LEU A 38 -1.03 -10.19 1.81
C LEU A 38 -0.66 -11.26 2.84
N THR A 39 0.50 -11.91 2.64
CA THR A 39 0.98 -12.98 3.51
C THR A 39 2.26 -12.61 4.26
N PHE A 40 3.00 -11.59 3.78
CA PHE A 40 4.27 -11.21 4.40
C PHE A 40 4.10 -10.61 5.80
N TYR A 41 3.00 -9.87 6.03
CA TYR A 41 2.65 -9.28 7.31
C TYR A 41 1.31 -9.83 7.81
N THR A 42 1.17 -9.97 9.12
CA THR A 42 -0.12 -10.18 9.78
C THR A 42 -0.90 -8.87 9.89
N ALA A 43 -2.20 -8.94 10.14
CA ALA A 43 -3.02 -7.74 10.34
C ALA A 43 -2.54 -6.91 11.54
N SER A 44 -2.08 -7.56 12.62
CA SER A 44 -1.57 -6.86 13.80
C SER A 44 -0.26 -6.13 13.54
N GLU A 45 0.67 -6.73 12.79
CA GLU A 45 1.92 -6.08 12.37
C GLU A 45 1.62 -4.84 11.49
N LEU A 46 0.67 -4.97 10.55
CA LEU A 46 0.25 -3.85 9.73
C LEU A 46 -0.41 -2.73 10.53
N THR A 47 -1.21 -3.05 11.55
CA THR A 47 -1.83 -2.03 12.43
C THR A 47 -0.77 -1.19 13.14
N VAL A 48 0.33 -1.81 13.60
CA VAL A 48 1.45 -1.10 14.23
C VAL A 48 2.12 -0.17 13.23
N ILE A 49 2.41 -0.66 12.02
CA ILE A 49 3.01 0.13 10.94
C ILE A 49 2.10 1.32 10.57
N ALA A 50 0.80 1.09 10.42
CA ALA A 50 -0.18 2.14 10.12
C ALA A 50 -0.20 3.24 11.19
N LYS A 51 -0.32 2.86 12.46
CA LYS A 51 -0.28 3.81 13.60
C LYS A 51 0.97 4.69 13.58
N CYS A 52 2.12 4.12 13.23
CA CYS A 52 3.37 4.87 13.10
C CYS A 52 3.31 5.91 11.96
N CYS A 53 2.61 5.62 10.86
CA CYS A 53 2.55 6.50 9.68
C CYS A 53 1.49 7.62 9.79
N GLU A 54 0.40 7.36 10.51
CA GLU A 54 -0.77 8.24 10.62
C GLU A 54 -0.50 9.68 11.03
N PRO A 55 0.40 9.99 11.99
CA PRO A 55 0.72 11.37 12.33
C PRO A 55 1.19 12.17 11.11
N GLN A 56 2.01 11.56 10.26
CA GLN A 56 2.54 12.20 9.06
C GLN A 56 1.45 12.39 7.98
N PHE A 57 0.58 11.38 7.79
CA PHE A 57 -0.57 11.49 6.90
C PHE A 57 -1.54 12.58 7.33
N TYR A 58 -1.83 12.66 8.64
CA TYR A 58 -2.72 13.67 9.19
C TYR A 58 -2.13 15.08 9.08
N LYS A 59 -0.84 15.23 9.37
CA LYS A 59 -0.14 16.52 9.41
C LYS A 59 0.02 17.12 8.02
N THR A 60 0.61 16.37 7.08
CA THR A 60 0.90 16.85 5.72
C THR A 60 0.54 15.82 4.65
N PRO A 61 -0.76 15.58 4.39
CA PRO A 61 -1.22 14.56 3.43
C PRO A 61 -0.84 14.84 1.98
N ASN A 62 -0.43 16.07 1.67
CA ASN A 62 0.02 16.48 0.34
C ASN A 62 1.54 16.44 0.17
N ASN A 63 2.29 16.24 1.25
CA ASN A 63 3.75 16.10 1.20
C ASN A 63 4.10 14.61 0.99
N ASN A 64 3.99 14.16 -0.26
CA ASN A 64 4.26 12.77 -0.64
C ASN A 64 5.67 12.32 -0.24
N THR A 65 6.66 13.21 -0.26
CA THR A 65 8.05 12.90 0.15
C THR A 65 8.12 12.54 1.62
N ALA A 66 7.58 13.41 2.49
CA ALA A 66 7.63 13.18 3.93
C ALA A 66 6.75 11.99 4.33
N VAL A 67 5.57 11.86 3.73
CA VAL A 67 4.70 10.68 3.86
C VAL A 67 5.46 9.39 3.54
N LEU A 68 6.13 9.34 2.39
CA LEU A 68 6.84 8.14 1.97
C LEU A 68 8.07 7.85 2.85
N SER A 69 8.78 8.89 3.30
CA SER A 69 9.91 8.75 4.21
C SER A 69 9.46 8.13 5.53
N THR A 70 8.43 8.70 6.16
CA THR A 70 7.88 8.16 7.41
C THR A 70 7.37 6.75 7.23
N ALA A 71 6.65 6.45 6.15
CA ALA A 71 6.15 5.11 5.89
C ALA A 71 7.27 4.06 5.86
N LYS A 72 8.40 4.36 5.20
CA LYS A 72 9.55 3.45 5.17
C LYS A 72 10.17 3.27 6.53
N SER A 73 10.42 4.36 7.26
CA SER A 73 10.96 4.28 8.61
C SER A 73 10.05 3.44 9.51
N CYS A 74 8.73 3.63 9.41
CA CYS A 74 7.76 2.83 10.14
C CYS A 74 7.79 1.35 9.75
N ILE A 75 7.88 1.03 8.46
CA ILE A 75 8.01 -0.36 8.02
C ILE A 75 9.30 -0.97 8.56
N LEU A 76 10.45 -0.34 8.32
CA LEU A 76 11.76 -0.86 8.74
C LEU A 76 11.84 -1.07 10.24
N ASN A 77 11.44 -0.07 11.03
CA ASN A 77 11.51 -0.12 12.49
C ASN A 77 10.57 -1.15 13.10
N ASN A 78 9.51 -1.54 12.38
CA ASN A 78 8.53 -2.53 12.85
C ASN A 78 8.60 -3.87 12.10
N SER A 79 9.66 -4.11 11.32
CA SER A 79 9.85 -5.34 10.54
C SER A 79 11.14 -6.09 10.88
N GLY A 80 11.74 -5.85 12.05
CA GLY A 80 12.99 -6.50 12.45
C GLY A 80 12.93 -8.03 12.40
N ASN A 81 11.78 -8.61 12.78
CA ASN A 81 11.51 -10.05 12.71
C ASN A 81 11.45 -10.62 11.27
N LYS A 82 11.35 -9.77 10.25
CA LYS A 82 11.28 -10.15 8.83
C LYS A 82 12.52 -9.73 8.03
N ALA A 83 13.51 -9.11 8.67
CA ALA A 83 14.67 -8.53 7.98
C ALA A 83 15.43 -9.55 7.12
N VAL A 84 15.65 -10.77 7.63
CA VAL A 84 16.34 -11.85 6.90
C VAL A 84 15.55 -12.29 5.66
N GLN A 85 14.24 -12.49 5.82
CA GLN A 85 13.36 -12.88 4.71
C GLN A 85 13.28 -11.78 3.66
N ALA A 86 13.15 -10.52 4.08
CA ALA A 86 13.12 -9.36 3.20
C ALA A 86 14.44 -9.20 2.42
N LEU A 87 15.59 -9.39 3.07
CA LEU A 87 16.90 -9.29 2.42
C LEU A 87 17.10 -10.40 1.38
N SER A 88 16.71 -11.64 1.71
CA SER A 88 16.76 -12.76 0.78
C SER A 88 15.88 -12.48 -0.46
N LEU A 89 14.64 -12.04 -0.25
CA LEU A 89 13.73 -11.68 -1.33
C LEU A 89 14.28 -10.54 -2.19
N TYR A 90 14.83 -9.50 -1.57
CA TYR A 90 15.44 -8.36 -2.25
C TYR A 90 16.60 -8.80 -3.14
N SER A 91 17.52 -9.61 -2.61
CA SER A 91 18.67 -10.14 -3.38
C SER A 91 18.21 -10.98 -4.57
N ASN A 92 17.29 -11.92 -4.33
CA ASN A 92 16.76 -12.81 -5.36
C ASN A 92 15.99 -12.07 -6.47
N ALA A 93 15.23 -11.03 -6.11
CA ALA A 93 14.54 -10.18 -7.06
C ALA A 93 15.52 -9.38 -7.90
N ASN A 94 16.55 -8.77 -7.30
CA ASN A 94 17.56 -8.01 -8.06
C ASN A 94 18.34 -8.88 -9.03
N ASN A 95 18.76 -10.08 -8.60
CA ASN A 95 19.47 -11.02 -9.49
C ASN A 95 18.64 -11.39 -10.73
N CYS A 96 17.31 -11.47 -10.56
CA CYS A 96 16.37 -11.80 -11.61
C CYS A 96 15.98 -10.61 -12.50
N LEU A 97 16.05 -9.38 -11.97
CA LEU A 97 15.78 -8.14 -12.71
C LEU A 97 16.98 -7.64 -13.51
N SER A 98 18.18 -8.19 -13.27
CA SER A 98 19.43 -7.79 -13.92
C SER A 98 19.27 -7.66 -15.45
N PRO A 99 19.75 -6.55 -16.06
CA PRO A 99 20.61 -5.51 -15.49
C PRO A 99 19.89 -4.42 -14.67
N ASP A 100 18.56 -4.47 -14.57
CA ASP A 100 17.78 -3.55 -13.74
C ASP A 100 17.82 -3.99 -12.25
N SER A 101 17.47 -3.05 -11.36
CA SER A 101 17.26 -3.32 -9.93
C SER A 101 15.80 -3.24 -9.55
N LEU A 102 15.41 -3.88 -8.44
CA LEU A 102 14.09 -3.72 -7.84
C LEU A 102 13.78 -2.23 -7.66
N ASP A 103 14.72 -1.45 -7.14
CA ASP A 103 14.56 -0.01 -6.96
C ASP A 103 14.32 0.75 -8.27
N SER A 104 14.94 0.35 -9.37
CA SER A 104 14.70 0.97 -10.69
C SER A 104 13.32 0.60 -11.26
N VAL A 105 12.93 -0.68 -11.15
CA VAL A 105 11.65 -1.19 -11.63
C VAL A 105 10.52 -0.40 -11.01
N VAL A 106 10.51 -0.28 -9.67
CA VAL A 106 9.37 0.41 -9.09
C VAL A 106 9.44 1.92 -9.15
N THR A 107 10.64 2.46 -9.34
CA THR A 107 10.79 3.87 -9.69
C THR A 107 10.03 4.18 -10.98
N ALA A 108 9.98 3.24 -11.91
CA ALA A 108 9.20 3.34 -13.14
C ALA A 108 7.71 3.06 -12.93
N LEU A 109 7.34 2.12 -12.05
CA LEU A 109 5.94 1.71 -11.86
C LEU A 109 5.13 2.58 -10.88
N VAL A 110 5.76 3.33 -9.97
CA VAL A 110 5.03 4.21 -9.03
C VAL A 110 4.16 5.26 -9.75
N PRO A 111 4.67 6.05 -10.71
CA PRO A 111 3.86 7.06 -11.39
C PRO A 111 2.57 6.52 -12.08
N PRO A 112 2.59 5.45 -12.89
CA PRO A 112 1.36 4.95 -13.52
C PRO A 112 0.35 4.44 -12.49
N ILE A 113 0.81 3.85 -11.39
CA ILE A 113 -0.04 3.44 -10.27
C ILE A 113 -0.70 4.65 -9.61
N GLN A 114 0.06 5.70 -9.32
CA GLN A 114 -0.46 6.93 -8.74
C GLN A 114 -1.52 7.56 -9.64
N ASN A 115 -1.30 7.56 -10.96
CA ASN A 115 -2.27 8.08 -11.92
C ASN A 115 -3.57 7.26 -11.92
N LEU A 116 -3.48 5.93 -11.95
CA LEU A 116 -4.65 5.05 -11.94
C LEU A 116 -5.47 5.13 -10.65
N THR A 117 -4.82 5.50 -9.54
CA THR A 117 -5.45 5.59 -8.20
C THR A 117 -5.78 7.02 -7.78
N ALA A 118 -5.50 8.02 -8.62
CA ALA A 118 -5.58 9.44 -8.28
C ALA A 118 -6.97 9.86 -7.77
N THR A 119 -8.04 9.34 -8.38
CA THR A 119 -9.43 9.64 -7.99
C THR A 119 -9.71 9.22 -6.55
N LEU A 120 -9.29 8.01 -6.16
CA LEU A 120 -9.46 7.52 -4.80
C LEU A 120 -8.63 8.35 -3.81
N VAL A 121 -7.35 8.60 -4.13
CA VAL A 121 -6.46 9.41 -3.30
C VAL A 121 -7.03 10.82 -3.09
N LYS A 122 -7.59 11.44 -4.13
CA LYS A 122 -8.26 12.74 -4.05
C LYS A 122 -9.47 12.69 -3.09
N LYS A 123 -10.28 11.63 -3.16
CA LYS A 123 -11.43 11.43 -2.27
C LYS A 123 -11.00 11.28 -0.79
N ILE A 124 -9.94 10.51 -0.53
CA ILE A 124 -9.36 10.33 0.81
C ILE A 124 -8.84 11.67 1.36
N LYS A 125 -8.06 12.40 0.56
CA LYS A 125 -7.50 13.71 0.95
C LYS A 125 -8.59 14.74 1.22
N LYS A 126 -9.63 14.78 0.40
CA LYS A 126 -10.79 15.65 0.62
C LYS A 126 -11.51 15.29 1.93
N THR A 127 -11.76 14.00 2.16
CA THR A 127 -12.38 13.53 3.41
C THR A 127 -11.57 13.93 4.64
N LEU A 128 -10.23 13.85 4.56
CA LEU A 128 -9.34 14.31 5.62
C LEU A 128 -9.46 15.81 5.85
N ALA A 129 -9.37 16.61 4.78
CA ALA A 129 -9.44 18.06 4.86
C ALA A 129 -10.79 18.53 5.43
N ASP A 130 -11.89 17.97 4.91
CA ASP A 130 -13.25 18.28 5.35
C ASP A 130 -13.41 17.91 6.83
N CYS A 131 -12.97 16.72 7.27
CA CYS A 131 -13.00 16.33 8.69
C CYS A 131 -12.15 17.27 9.57
N LYS A 132 -10.95 17.64 9.13
CA LYS A 132 -10.10 18.58 9.88
C LYS A 132 -10.75 19.95 10.03
N SER A 133 -11.53 20.39 9.05
CA SER A 133 -12.21 21.69 9.10
C SER A 133 -13.44 21.70 10.01
N THR A 134 -14.19 20.61 10.09
CA THR A 134 -15.48 20.57 10.82
C THR A 134 -15.42 19.90 12.19
N ASN A 135 -14.38 19.11 12.47
CA ASN A 135 -14.27 18.40 13.75
C ASN A 135 -13.73 19.33 14.86
N THR A 136 -14.51 19.47 15.94
CA THR A 136 -14.26 20.35 17.09
C THR A 136 -13.56 19.66 18.27
N GLN A 137 -13.20 18.37 18.14
CA GLN A 137 -12.49 17.63 19.17
C GLN A 137 -11.07 18.17 19.40
N ALA A 138 -10.51 17.90 20.58
CA ALA A 138 -9.11 18.14 20.90
C ALA A 138 -8.16 17.39 19.94
N ALA A 139 -6.93 17.90 19.77
CA ALA A 139 -6.02 17.52 18.69
C ALA A 139 -5.84 16.00 18.48
N ALA A 140 -5.60 15.23 19.56
CA ALA A 140 -5.39 13.79 19.47
C ALA A 140 -6.66 13.03 19.06
N ALA A 141 -7.79 13.31 19.71
CA ALA A 141 -9.09 12.72 19.38
C ALA A 141 -9.54 13.09 17.97
N LYS A 142 -9.28 14.34 17.55
CA LYS A 142 -9.55 14.83 16.20
C LYS A 142 -8.73 14.08 15.15
N GLN A 143 -7.44 13.86 15.40
CA GLN A 143 -6.59 13.07 14.51
C GLN A 143 -7.14 11.66 14.36
N GLU A 144 -7.38 10.95 15.47
CA GLU A 144 -7.91 9.59 15.44
C GLU A 144 -9.24 9.52 14.66
N THR A 145 -10.22 10.37 14.99
CA THR A 145 -11.51 10.42 14.30
C THR A 145 -11.36 10.66 12.79
N CYS A 146 -10.54 11.63 12.38
CA CYS A 146 -10.38 11.94 10.97
C CYS A 146 -9.63 10.85 10.22
N ILE A 147 -8.62 10.24 10.85
CA ILE A 147 -7.93 9.08 10.29
C ILE A 147 -8.92 7.94 10.09
N GLN A 148 -9.70 7.56 11.11
CA GLN A 148 -10.73 6.50 10.98
C GLN A 148 -11.74 6.78 9.85
N LYS A 149 -12.09 8.05 9.58
CA LYS A 149 -12.94 8.43 8.44
C LYS A 149 -12.27 8.31 7.07
N THR A 150 -11.04 8.83 6.93
CA THR A 150 -10.30 8.76 5.64
C THR A 150 -10.17 7.36 5.16
N TYR A 151 -9.87 6.56 6.13
CA TYR A 151 -9.71 5.19 5.96
C TYR A 151 -11.10 4.57 5.65
N GLY A 152 -12.20 4.94 6.33
CA GLY A 152 -13.60 4.58 5.96
C GLY A 152 -13.91 4.62 4.46
N ILE A 153 -13.25 5.49 3.72
CA ILE A 153 -13.38 5.56 2.26
C ILE A 153 -12.58 4.46 1.55
N ALA A 154 -11.45 4.06 2.09
CA ALA A 154 -10.54 3.11 1.48
C ALA A 154 -10.99 1.64 1.56
N LYS A 155 -11.61 1.11 2.64
CA LYS A 155 -12.18 -0.28 2.56
C LYS A 155 -13.36 -0.36 1.64
N ALA A 156 -14.17 0.69 1.58
CA ALA A 156 -15.28 0.75 0.65
C ALA A 156 -14.80 0.63 -0.81
N ALA A 157 -13.69 1.29 -1.12
CA ALA A 157 -13.18 1.39 -2.49
C ALA A 157 -12.20 0.27 -2.89
N ILE A 158 -11.37 -0.19 -1.96
CA ILE A 158 -10.26 -1.10 -2.28
C ILE A 158 -10.71 -2.54 -2.08
N THR A 159 -11.17 -3.10 -3.20
CA THR A 159 -11.58 -4.49 -3.35
C THR A 159 -10.53 -5.27 -4.13
N LEU A 160 -10.65 -6.61 -4.14
CA LEU A 160 -9.82 -7.46 -4.99
C LEU A 160 -9.93 -7.04 -6.47
N THR A 161 -11.15 -6.77 -6.96
CA THR A 161 -11.41 -6.30 -8.32
C THR A 161 -10.70 -4.98 -8.62
N TYR A 162 -10.77 -4.01 -7.71
CA TYR A 162 -10.10 -2.72 -7.89
C TYR A 162 -8.58 -2.87 -8.04
N VAL A 163 -7.98 -3.70 -7.18
CA VAL A 163 -6.53 -3.97 -7.22
C VAL A 163 -6.16 -4.77 -8.48
N ASP A 164 -6.97 -5.77 -8.85
CA ASP A 164 -6.75 -6.58 -10.05
C ASP A 164 -6.86 -5.74 -11.33
N ASP A 165 -7.87 -4.88 -11.46
CA ASP A 165 -8.02 -3.97 -12.60
C ASP A 165 -6.86 -2.99 -12.72
N THR A 166 -6.38 -2.48 -11.59
CA THR A 166 -5.19 -1.64 -11.55
C THR A 166 -3.96 -2.44 -11.99
N CYS A 167 -3.77 -3.64 -11.46
CA CYS A 167 -2.68 -4.54 -11.82
C CYS A 167 -2.68 -4.84 -13.32
N LYS A 168 -3.81 -5.27 -13.89
CA LYS A 168 -3.95 -5.55 -15.34
C LYS A 168 -3.53 -4.34 -16.18
N LYS A 169 -3.97 -3.13 -15.83
CA LYS A 169 -3.59 -1.90 -16.53
C LYS A 169 -2.10 -1.59 -16.41
N VAL A 170 -1.51 -1.75 -15.23
CA VAL A 170 -0.08 -1.50 -15.00
C VAL A 170 0.77 -2.48 -15.80
N VAL A 171 0.48 -3.78 -15.68
CA VAL A 171 1.22 -4.86 -16.34
C VAL A 171 1.20 -4.71 -17.86
N ASN A 172 0.02 -4.46 -18.43
CA ASN A 172 -0.12 -4.36 -19.88
C ASN A 172 0.58 -3.12 -20.45
N ARG A 173 0.60 -2.00 -19.71
CA ARG A 173 1.06 -0.70 -20.24
C ARG A 173 2.49 -0.32 -19.85
N ASN A 174 3.02 -0.84 -18.74
CA ASN A 174 4.24 -0.29 -18.12
C ASN A 174 5.27 -1.35 -17.70
N VAL A 175 4.91 -2.63 -17.69
CA VAL A 175 5.82 -3.70 -17.23
C VAL A 175 6.36 -4.42 -18.47
N SER A 176 7.69 -4.59 -18.56
CA SER A 176 8.32 -5.37 -19.62
C SER A 176 8.11 -6.88 -19.40
N LYS A 177 8.38 -7.71 -20.42
CA LYS A 177 8.31 -9.17 -20.28
C LYS A 177 9.24 -9.70 -19.18
N GLY A 178 10.48 -9.21 -19.14
CA GLY A 178 11.48 -9.61 -18.14
C GLY A 178 11.08 -9.24 -16.72
N TRP A 179 10.63 -7.99 -16.51
CA TRP A 179 10.13 -7.55 -15.20
C TRP A 179 8.93 -8.36 -14.74
N TRP A 180 8.03 -8.69 -15.68
CA TRP A 180 6.83 -9.45 -15.37
C TRP A 180 7.13 -10.91 -15.01
N ALA A 181 8.00 -11.57 -15.78
CA ALA A 181 8.48 -12.92 -15.45
C ALA A 181 9.11 -12.96 -14.05
N CYS A 182 9.90 -11.94 -13.71
CA CYS A 182 10.48 -11.83 -12.38
C CYS A 182 9.43 -11.60 -11.29
N GLY A 183 8.46 -10.73 -11.55
CA GLY A 183 7.32 -10.48 -10.66
C GLY A 183 6.50 -11.74 -10.39
N LEU A 184 6.17 -12.52 -11.42
CA LEU A 184 5.45 -13.79 -11.27
C LEU A 184 6.18 -14.78 -10.35
N LYS A 185 7.52 -14.77 -10.36
CA LYS A 185 8.34 -15.64 -9.51
C LYS A 185 8.33 -15.21 -8.04
N TYR A 186 8.40 -13.91 -7.75
CA TYR A 186 8.68 -13.43 -6.38
C TYR A 186 7.52 -12.71 -5.68
N ILE A 187 6.52 -12.19 -6.39
CA ILE A 187 5.29 -11.65 -5.77
C ILE A 187 4.58 -12.68 -4.88
N PRO A 188 4.51 -13.99 -5.23
CA PRO A 188 3.92 -15.00 -4.37
C PRO A 188 4.55 -15.11 -2.97
N SER A 189 5.80 -14.66 -2.80
CA SER A 189 6.48 -14.63 -1.49
C SER A 189 5.93 -13.57 -0.54
N VAL A 190 5.13 -12.62 -1.03
CA VAL A 190 4.58 -11.53 -0.22
C VAL A 190 3.05 -11.47 -0.21
N LEU A 191 2.38 -12.06 -1.20
CA LEU A 191 0.93 -12.13 -1.27
C LEU A 191 0.45 -13.34 -2.08
N THR A 192 -0.77 -13.81 -1.85
CA THR A 192 -1.43 -14.89 -2.61
C THR A 192 -1.79 -14.44 -4.03
N PHE A 193 -0.79 -14.37 -4.90
CA PHE A 193 -0.93 -13.70 -6.21
C PHE A 193 -1.91 -14.39 -7.15
N SER A 194 -2.13 -15.70 -6.98
CA SER A 194 -3.10 -16.49 -7.73
C SER A 194 -4.54 -15.99 -7.61
N LYS A 195 -4.87 -15.19 -6.58
CA LYS A 195 -6.18 -14.53 -6.45
C LYS A 195 -6.43 -13.47 -7.53
N TYR A 196 -5.38 -12.93 -8.14
CA TYR A 196 -5.46 -11.86 -9.10
C TYR A 196 -5.45 -12.42 -10.51
N ALA A 197 -6.42 -12.05 -11.35
CA ALA A 197 -6.42 -12.44 -12.75
C ALA A 197 -5.21 -11.84 -13.49
N CYS A 198 -4.69 -10.70 -13.04
CA CYS A 198 -3.47 -10.13 -13.60
C CYS A 198 -2.28 -11.09 -13.51
N SER A 199 -2.19 -11.96 -12.51
CA SER A 199 -1.12 -12.97 -12.37
C SER A 199 -1.08 -13.99 -13.52
N LYS A 200 -2.14 -14.06 -14.33
CA LYS A 200 -2.25 -14.97 -15.47
C LYS A 200 -1.89 -14.31 -16.80
N ILE A 201 -1.53 -13.02 -16.81
CA ILE A 201 -1.15 -12.32 -18.02
C ILE A 201 0.13 -12.94 -18.60
N VAL A 202 0.07 -13.35 -19.85
CA VAL A 202 1.23 -13.76 -20.64
C VAL A 202 1.68 -12.58 -21.48
N LYS A 203 2.93 -12.12 -21.28
CA LYS A 203 3.52 -11.07 -22.09
C LYS A 203 4.30 -11.67 -23.25
N ALA A 204 3.91 -11.30 -24.47
CA ALA A 204 4.66 -11.59 -25.70
C ALA A 204 6.05 -10.95 -25.64
#